data_AF-A0A8X6J7Z6-F1
#
_entry.id   AF-A0A8X6J7Z6-F1
#
_cell.length_a   1.000
_cell.length_b   1.000
_cell.length_c   1.000
_cell.angle_alpha   90.00
_cell.angle_beta   90.00
_cell.angle_gamma   90.00
#
_symmetry.space_group_name_H-M   'P 1'
#
loop_
_entity.id
_entity.type
_entity.pdbx_description
1 polymer ?
#
loop_
_entity_poly.entity_id
_entity_poly.type
_entity_poly.pdbx_seq_one_letter_code
_entity_poly.pdbx_strand_id
1 'polypeptide(L)'
;MKEKTKGSCLRCFRELEKEIEMDVSLLRTNEKILREDERLSRLQEFLVQGIIGRSKELTDILDICECLITDRITESIIAETYKYNCSLKPNYFRSKDAMDTDGAEIETLFGLLYLAGVYHENRVFLEEFWRMDKM
;
A
#
# COMPACT_ATOMS: atom_id res chain seq x y z
N MET A 1 -70.97 -39.81 1.51
CA MET A 1 -70.82 -38.34 1.39
C MET A 1 -69.35 -38.06 1.13
N LYS A 2 -69.04 -37.23 0.14
CA LYS A 2 -67.68 -37.04 -0.41
C LYS A 2 -66.79 -36.26 0.56
N GLU A 3 -65.75 -36.88 1.12
CA GLU A 3 -64.64 -36.14 1.74
C GLU A 3 -63.56 -35.83 0.71
N LYS A 4 -63.76 -34.67 0.09
CA LYS A 4 -62.71 -33.69 -0.24
C LYS A 4 -61.82 -33.55 1.01
N THR A 5 -60.48 -33.49 0.99
CA THR A 5 -59.59 -32.72 0.12
C THR A 5 -58.15 -33.16 0.42
N LYS A 6 -57.44 -33.75 -0.54
CA LYS A 6 -55.97 -33.78 -0.53
C LYS A 6 -55.50 -32.35 -0.84
N GLY A 7 -55.02 -31.60 0.15
CA GLY A 7 -54.63 -30.21 -0.09
C GLY A 7 -53.91 -29.45 1.03
N SER A 8 -53.61 -30.07 2.18
CA SER A 8 -52.93 -29.37 3.28
C SER A 8 -51.40 -29.56 3.34
N CYS A 9 -50.81 -30.44 2.54
CA CYS A 9 -49.43 -30.91 2.78
C CYS A 9 -48.34 -30.31 1.86
N LEU A 10 -48.66 -29.37 0.95
CA LEU A 10 -47.66 -28.74 0.08
C LEU A 10 -47.20 -27.36 0.57
N ARG A 11 -48.02 -26.67 1.38
CA ARG A 11 -47.65 -25.36 1.95
C ARG A 11 -46.66 -25.52 3.11
N CYS A 12 -46.97 -26.39 4.08
CA CYS A 12 -46.08 -26.65 5.21
C CYS A 12 -44.72 -27.22 4.76
N PHE A 13 -44.69 -28.05 3.71
CA PHE A 13 -43.43 -28.62 3.20
C PHE A 13 -42.54 -27.54 2.54
N ARG A 14 -43.13 -26.62 1.77
CA ARG A 14 -42.41 -25.49 1.17
C ARG A 14 -41.96 -24.45 2.19
N GLU A 15 -42.68 -24.30 3.30
CA GLU A 15 -42.28 -23.43 4.42
C GLU A 15 -41.08 -24.03 5.16
N LEU A 16 -41.09 -25.34 5.43
CA LEU A 16 -39.96 -26.06 6.00
C LEU A 16 -38.71 -26.04 5.08
N GLU A 17 -38.87 -26.21 3.77
CA GLU A 17 -37.74 -26.10 2.83
C GLU A 17 -37.10 -24.70 2.86
N LYS A 18 -37.91 -23.64 2.98
CA LYS A 18 -37.41 -22.26 3.09
C LYS A 18 -36.71 -21.98 4.42
N GLU A 19 -37.22 -22.53 5.53
CA GLU A 19 -36.56 -22.42 6.83
C GLU A 19 -35.19 -23.11 6.81
N ILE A 20 -35.11 -24.32 6.25
CA ILE A 20 -33.84 -25.06 6.11
C ILE A 20 -32.86 -24.31 5.19
N GLU A 21 -33.34 -23.75 4.08
CA GLU A 21 -32.49 -23.00 3.15
C GLU A 21 -31.96 -21.70 3.78
N MET A 22 -32.78 -21.04 4.59
CA MET A 22 -32.39 -19.86 5.37
C MET A 22 -31.35 -20.20 6.43
N ASP A 23 -31.52 -21.29 7.17
CA ASP A 23 -30.56 -21.75 8.17
C ASP A 23 -29.20 -22.14 7.56
N VAL A 24 -29.22 -22.81 6.40
CA VAL A 24 -27.99 -23.14 5.65
C VAL A 24 -27.29 -21.86 5.16
N SER A 25 -28.04 -20.83 4.76
CA SER A 25 -27.47 -19.53 4.35
C SER A 25 -26.85 -18.77 5.53
N LEU A 26 -27.47 -18.82 6.71
CA LEU A 26 -26.97 -18.23 7.94
C LEU A 26 -25.68 -18.92 8.39
N LEU A 27 -25.64 -20.26 8.35
CA LEU A 27 -24.43 -21.04 8.66
C LEU A 27 -23.26 -20.69 7.74
N ARG A 28 -23.51 -20.57 6.43
CA ARG A 28 -22.48 -20.15 5.46
C ARG A 28 -21.97 -18.73 5.71
N THR A 29 -22.84 -17.85 6.20
CA THR A 29 -22.47 -16.46 6.53
C THR A 29 -21.65 -16.40 7.81
N ASN A 30 -22.04 -17.17 8.83
CA ASN A 30 -21.29 -17.29 10.08
C ASN A 30 -19.90 -17.90 9.86
N GLU A 31 -19.77 -18.92 9.00
CA GLU A 31 -18.46 -19.46 8.63
C GLU A 31 -17.56 -18.43 7.92
N LYS A 32 -18.12 -17.56 7.09
CA LYS A 32 -17.34 -16.50 6.42
C LYS A 32 -16.87 -15.44 7.42
N ILE A 33 -17.75 -15.03 8.34
CA ILE A 33 -17.43 -14.07 9.40
C ILE A 33 -16.32 -14.65 10.30
N LEU A 34 -16.43 -15.92 10.72
CA LEU A 34 -15.40 -16.57 11.53
C LEU A 34 -14.04 -16.65 10.82
N ARG A 35 -14.02 -16.91 9.50
CA ARG A 35 -12.77 -16.90 8.70
C ARG A 35 -12.19 -15.50 8.55
N GLU A 36 -13.01 -14.46 8.46
CA GLU A 36 -12.56 -13.06 8.43
C GLU A 36 -12.00 -12.62 9.78
N ASP A 37 -12.62 -13.02 10.89
CA ASP A 37 -12.16 -12.70 12.25
C ASP A 37 -10.81 -13.36 12.56
N GLU A 38 -10.60 -14.59 12.07
CA GLU A 38 -9.31 -15.30 12.16
C GLU A 38 -8.22 -14.68 11.27
N ARG A 39 -8.59 -14.04 10.15
CA ARG A 39 -7.65 -13.26 9.31
C ARG A 39 -7.31 -11.93 9.97
N LEU A 40 -8.29 -11.25 10.55
CA LEU A 40 -8.10 -10.00 11.26
C LEU A 40 -7.25 -10.21 12.52
N SER A 41 -7.50 -11.29 13.27
CA SER A 41 -6.67 -11.66 14.43
C SER A 41 -5.21 -11.92 14.05
N ARG A 42 -4.96 -12.57 12.91
CA ARG A 42 -3.60 -12.78 12.38
C ARG A 42 -2.92 -11.48 11.91
N LEU A 43 -3.68 -10.58 11.30
CA LEU A 43 -3.18 -9.24 10.93
C LEU A 43 -2.90 -8.41 12.18
N GLN A 44 -3.69 -8.57 13.23
CA GLN A 44 -3.51 -7.90 14.51
C GLN A 44 -2.29 -8.43 15.26
N GLU A 45 -2.02 -9.73 15.24
CA GLU A 45 -0.75 -10.31 15.73
C GLU A 45 0.47 -9.77 14.97
N PHE A 46 0.36 -9.60 13.66
CA PHE A 46 1.42 -8.99 12.84
C PHE A 46 1.66 -7.51 13.17
N LEU A 47 0.60 -6.76 13.50
CA LEU A 47 0.70 -5.35 13.90
C LEU A 47 1.24 -5.16 15.33
N VAL A 48 1.16 -6.18 16.18
CA VAL A 48 1.63 -6.14 17.58
C VAL A 48 3.13 -6.45 17.70
N GLN A 49 3.70 -7.22 16.76
CA GLN A 49 5.14 -7.45 16.71
C GLN A 49 5.81 -6.31 15.93
N GLY A 50 6.48 -5.39 16.63
CA GLY A 50 7.11 -4.17 16.07
C GLY A 50 8.08 -4.40 14.89
N ILE A 51 9.36 -4.07 15.05
CA ILE A 51 10.33 -4.27 13.96
C ILE A 51 10.56 -5.78 13.78
N ILE A 52 10.55 -6.30 12.55
CA ILE A 52 10.67 -7.75 12.25
C ILE A 52 11.94 -8.00 11.42
N GLY A 53 12.57 -9.16 11.60
CA GLY A 53 13.64 -9.65 10.74
C GLY A 53 14.95 -8.87 10.88
N ARG A 54 15.69 -8.74 9.77
CA ARG A 54 17.01 -8.09 9.70
C ARG A 54 16.97 -6.64 10.22
N SER A 55 15.84 -5.96 10.08
CA SER A 55 15.65 -4.59 10.54
C SER A 55 15.79 -4.42 12.06
N LYS A 56 15.68 -5.50 12.86
CA LYS A 56 15.89 -5.45 14.32
C LYS A 56 17.36 -5.20 14.72
N GLU A 57 18.28 -5.62 13.86
CA GLU A 57 19.72 -5.57 14.12
C GLU A 57 20.33 -4.25 13.63
N LEU A 58 19.55 -3.47 12.86
CA LEU A 58 19.98 -2.18 12.32
C LEU A 58 19.92 -1.12 13.41
N THR A 59 21.06 -0.46 13.63
CA THR A 59 21.20 0.62 14.60
C THR A 59 21.62 1.93 13.94
N ASP A 60 22.29 1.84 12.79
CA ASP A 60 22.68 2.99 12.01
C ASP A 60 21.55 3.50 11.12
N ILE A 61 21.46 4.81 10.99
CA ILE A 61 20.39 5.46 10.24
C ILE A 61 20.53 5.17 8.74
N LEU A 62 21.75 5.10 8.21
CA LEU A 62 21.97 4.81 6.79
C LEU A 62 21.54 3.37 6.48
N ASP A 63 21.91 2.41 7.33
CA ASP A 63 21.49 1.02 7.17
C ASP A 63 19.95 0.87 7.21
N ILE A 64 19.27 1.62 8.09
CA ILE A 64 17.80 1.65 8.16
C ILE A 64 17.23 2.25 6.87
N CYS A 65 17.82 3.33 6.36
CA CYS A 65 17.42 3.95 5.10
C CYS A 65 17.60 3.00 3.92
N GLU A 66 18.72 2.28 3.81
CA GLU A 66 18.96 1.26 2.79
C GLU A 66 17.97 0.08 2.90
N CYS A 67 17.56 -0.26 4.12
CA CYS A 67 16.52 -1.27 4.33
C CYS A 67 15.14 -0.83 3.83
N LEU A 68 14.85 0.47 3.84
CA LEU A 68 13.59 1.04 3.36
C LEU A 68 13.62 1.35 1.87
N ILE A 69 14.74 1.88 1.39
CA ILE A 69 14.99 2.32 0.02
C ILE A 69 15.95 1.32 -0.62
N THR A 70 15.41 0.20 -1.06
CA THR A 70 16.21 -0.85 -1.71
C THR A 70 16.68 -0.43 -3.08
N ASP A 71 17.80 -0.97 -3.56
CA ASP A 71 18.33 -0.76 -4.92
C ASP A 71 17.27 -0.92 -6.02
N ARG A 72 16.35 -1.87 -5.87
CA ARG A 72 15.28 -2.12 -6.85
C ARG A 72 14.33 -0.92 -7.00
N ILE A 73 14.09 -0.19 -5.90
CA ILE A 73 13.27 1.04 -5.92
C ILE A 73 14.06 2.14 -6.63
N THR A 74 15.33 2.31 -6.28
CA THR A 74 16.22 3.29 -6.91
C THR A 74 16.34 3.06 -8.41
N GLU A 75 16.63 1.83 -8.84
CA GLU A 75 16.67 1.42 -10.25
C GLU A 75 15.35 1.68 -10.98
N SER A 76 14.21 1.40 -10.35
CA SER A 76 12.90 1.67 -10.94
C SER A 76 12.66 3.15 -11.13
N ILE A 77 13.07 4.00 -10.18
CA ILE A 77 12.96 5.45 -10.30
C ILE A 77 13.85 5.95 -11.44
N ILE A 78 15.11 5.52 -11.49
CA ILE A 78 16.04 5.89 -12.57
C ILE A 78 15.46 5.52 -13.94
N ALA A 79 14.94 4.30 -14.08
CA ALA A 79 14.39 3.83 -15.34
C ALA A 79 13.18 4.66 -15.82
N GLU A 80 12.26 5.01 -14.93
CA GLU A 80 11.11 5.85 -15.28
C GLU A 80 11.52 7.32 -15.54
N THR A 81 12.43 7.87 -14.71
CA THR A 81 12.98 9.21 -14.92
C THR A 81 13.71 9.31 -16.25
N TYR A 82 14.48 8.29 -16.64
CA TYR A 82 15.14 8.24 -17.95
C TYR A 82 14.16 8.34 -19.12
N LYS A 83 13.03 7.61 -19.07
CA LYS A 83 11.99 7.70 -20.11
C LYS A 83 11.44 9.11 -20.21
N TYR A 84 11.22 9.76 -19.06
CA TYR A 84 10.74 11.13 -19.02
C TYR A 84 11.79 12.12 -19.56
N ASN A 85 13.04 11.98 -19.16
CA ASN A 85 14.15 12.80 -19.67
C ASN A 85 14.30 12.68 -21.18
N CYS A 86 14.13 11.49 -21.76
CA CYS A 86 14.15 11.31 -23.22
C CYS A 86 13.09 12.15 -23.95
N SER A 87 11.92 12.34 -23.33
CA SER A 87 10.85 13.20 -23.89
C SER A 87 11.15 14.69 -23.72
N LEU A 88 11.91 15.06 -22.69
CA LEU A 88 12.26 16.43 -22.36
C LEU A 88 13.50 16.94 -23.08
N LYS A 89 14.51 16.08 -23.32
CA LYS A 89 15.81 16.43 -23.93
C LYS A 89 15.70 17.34 -25.16
N PRO A 90 14.76 17.14 -26.12
CA PRO A 90 14.63 18.01 -27.28
C PRO A 90 14.26 19.47 -26.95
N ASN A 91 13.68 19.73 -25.78
CA ASN A 91 13.25 21.06 -25.37
C ASN A 91 14.38 21.90 -24.75
N TYR A 92 15.53 21.28 -24.47
CA TYR A 92 16.67 21.96 -23.84
C TYR A 92 17.76 22.25 -24.87
N PHE A 93 18.23 23.50 -24.88
CA PHE A 93 19.33 23.90 -25.77
C PHE A 93 20.68 23.35 -25.30
N ARG A 94 20.84 23.15 -23.98
CA ARG A 94 22.07 22.64 -23.37
C ARG A 94 21.85 21.20 -22.91
N SER A 95 22.75 20.30 -23.30
CA SER A 95 22.69 18.89 -22.91
C SER A 95 22.70 18.68 -21.41
N LYS A 96 23.39 19.54 -20.65
CA LYS A 96 23.50 19.47 -19.20
C LYS A 96 22.18 19.67 -18.44
N ASP A 97 21.21 20.37 -19.05
CA ASP A 97 19.96 20.72 -18.37
C ASP A 97 18.94 19.54 -18.37
N ALA A 98 19.25 18.47 -19.11
CA ALA A 98 18.45 17.24 -19.17
C ALA A 98 19.35 16.00 -19.28
N MET A 99 20.38 15.92 -18.43
CA MET A 99 21.22 14.73 -18.31
C MET A 99 20.46 13.55 -17.69
N ASP A 100 20.96 12.35 -17.96
CA ASP A 100 20.39 11.14 -17.39
C ASP A 100 20.73 11.06 -15.90
N THR A 101 19.76 10.60 -15.12
CA THR A 101 19.87 10.54 -13.67
C THR A 101 20.60 9.28 -13.22
N ASP A 102 21.49 9.39 -12.23
CA ASP A 102 22.19 8.25 -11.64
C ASP A 102 21.70 7.88 -10.22
N GLY A 103 22.24 6.79 -9.66
CA GLY A 103 21.87 6.34 -8.32
C GLY A 103 22.25 7.33 -7.22
N ALA A 104 23.42 7.95 -7.33
CA ALA A 104 23.89 8.92 -6.36
C ALA A 104 23.02 10.18 -6.33
N GLU A 105 22.51 10.62 -7.49
CA GLU A 105 21.57 11.73 -7.59
C GLU A 105 20.22 11.41 -6.94
N ILE A 106 19.69 10.19 -7.10
CA ILE A 106 18.45 9.76 -6.44
C ILE A 106 18.65 9.66 -4.92
N GLU A 107 19.75 9.09 -4.46
CA GLU A 107 20.10 9.05 -3.03
C GLU A 107 20.25 10.46 -2.44
N THR A 108 20.92 11.35 -3.16
CA THR A 108 21.09 12.76 -2.77
C THR A 108 19.75 13.47 -2.70
N LEU A 109 18.84 13.21 -3.65
CA LEU A 109 17.48 13.75 -3.63
C LEU A 109 16.72 13.30 -2.37
N PHE A 110 16.80 12.03 -1.99
CA PHE A 110 16.17 11.55 -0.75
C PHE A 110 16.78 12.20 0.49
N GLY A 111 18.10 12.39 0.54
CA GLY A 111 18.77 13.13 1.61
C GLY A 111 18.29 14.57 1.72
N LEU A 112 18.14 15.27 0.60
CA LEU A 112 17.61 16.65 0.56
C LEU A 112 16.16 16.72 1.02
N LEU A 113 15.31 15.79 0.57
CA LEU A 113 13.91 15.71 1.00
C LEU A 113 13.79 15.40 2.50
N TYR A 114 14.66 14.53 3.02
CA TYR A 114 14.75 14.24 4.44
C TYR A 114 15.12 15.50 5.24
N LEU A 115 16.16 16.21 4.82
CA LEU A 115 16.57 17.47 5.47
C LEU A 115 15.47 18.53 5.42
N ALA A 116 14.80 18.71 4.28
CA ALA A 116 13.67 19.63 4.15
C ALA A 116 12.54 19.26 5.13
N GLY A 117 12.30 17.96 5.36
CA GLY A 117 11.37 17.47 6.37
C GLY A 117 11.79 17.81 7.80
N VAL A 118 13.07 17.59 8.13
CA VAL A 118 13.65 17.88 9.45
C VAL A 118 13.60 19.37 9.80
N TYR A 119 13.91 20.24 8.84
CA TYR A 119 13.84 21.70 9.04
C TYR A 119 12.43 22.27 8.89
N HIS A 120 11.42 21.42 8.64
CA HIS A 120 10.03 21.83 8.40
C HIS A 120 9.88 22.81 7.21
N GLU A 121 10.76 22.73 6.22
CA GLU A 121 10.78 23.58 5.03
C GLU A 121 10.10 22.95 3.81
N ASN A 122 9.33 21.88 4.01
CA ASN A 122 8.63 21.14 2.95
C ASN A 122 7.59 21.95 2.15
N ARG A 123 7.28 23.18 2.55
CA ARG A 123 6.34 24.10 1.87
C ARG A 123 7.00 25.37 1.35
N VAL A 124 8.32 25.50 1.52
CA VAL A 124 9.08 26.66 1.06
C VAL A 124 9.27 26.56 -0.46
N PHE A 125 9.23 27.70 -1.15
CA PHE A 125 9.53 27.74 -2.58
C PHE A 125 10.98 27.32 -2.83
N LEU A 126 11.22 26.62 -3.93
CA LEU A 126 12.54 26.07 -4.23
C LEU A 126 13.62 27.17 -4.27
N GLU A 127 13.30 28.34 -4.83
CA GLU A 127 14.20 29.48 -4.90
C GLU A 127 14.55 30.06 -3.52
N GLU A 128 13.66 29.90 -2.53
CA GLU A 128 13.90 30.30 -1.15
C GLU A 128 14.66 29.22 -0.38
N PHE A 129 14.39 27.94 -0.67
CA PHE A 129 15.07 26.78 -0.11
C PHE A 129 16.58 26.80 -0.45
N TRP A 130 16.95 27.23 -1.66
CA TRP A 130 18.34 27.31 -2.10
C TRP A 130 19.05 28.65 -1.81
N ARG A 131 18.46 29.54 -1.00
CA ARG A 131 19.13 30.80 -0.64
C ARG A 131 20.27 30.53 0.34
N MET A 132 21.49 30.84 -0.10
CA MET A 132 22.69 30.77 0.73
C MET A 132 22.69 31.76 1.91
N ASP A 133 21.77 32.72 1.92
CA ASP A 133 21.67 33.78 2.94
C ASP A 133 21.10 33.27 4.28
N LYS A 134 20.51 32.06 4.31
CA LYS A 134 19.84 31.48 5.48
C LYS A 134 20.69 30.45 6.26
N MET A 135 21.82 30.00 5.72
CA MET A 135 22.77 29.08 6.36
C MET A 135 23.94 29.84 6.96
#